data_AF-G7VBU5-F1
#
_entry.id   AF-G7VBU5-F1
#
_cell.length_a   1.000
_cell.length_b   1.000
_cell.length_c   1.000
_cell.angle_alpha   90.00
_cell.angle_beta   90.00
_cell.angle_gamma   90.00
#
_symmetry.space_group_name_H-M   'P 1'
#
loop_
_entity.id
_entity.type
_entity.pdbx_description
1 polymer ?
#
loop_
_entity_poly.entity_id
_entity_poly.type
_entity_poly.pdbx_seq_one_letter_code
_entity_poly.pdbx_strand_id
1 'polypeptide(L)'
;MVEFVIDDAAYTDDERLAVAVGLSATFRQVLVKATPSREALEAARGAAWGALLITPCPPGLECFKDLEKAVDHSEMYSTPVGYEGPAPAAAKRRVSTFNKHYMKPWRWASGGEKNGVGHELLPLMACLYRLLKMIDAVPIVVSDVRLTPAAGAQPDYMVVPTWHEPAEVAEVVDIHLPPLKASAIALGILIGGYNAGPVVAVAKREDHLVARVAELGGYAVVLDHPGDVCDLFKKRVVGYAVERRPYRVEPALCDRCGDCLKTACPAIAPSRAGTPQILDTCTGCGACAILCTRGAIR
;
A
#
# COMPACT_ATOMS: atom_id res chain seq x y z
N MET A 1 -22.36 -16.77 4.49
CA MET A 1 -21.95 -18.08 3.90
C MET A 1 -20.44 -18.03 3.72
N VAL A 2 -19.65 -18.95 4.31
CA VAL A 2 -18.18 -18.96 4.13
C VAL A 2 -17.86 -19.13 2.64
N GLU A 3 -17.20 -18.14 2.04
CA GLU A 3 -16.75 -18.21 0.64
C GLU A 3 -15.40 -18.92 0.54
N PHE A 4 -14.53 -18.71 1.53
CA PHE A 4 -13.16 -19.24 1.54
C PHE A 4 -12.83 -19.97 2.84
N VAL A 5 -12.17 -21.12 2.74
CA VAL A 5 -11.56 -21.83 3.87
C VAL A 5 -10.06 -21.90 3.65
N ILE A 6 -9.26 -21.33 4.55
CA ILE A 6 -7.80 -21.37 4.52
C ILE A 6 -7.32 -22.42 5.52
N ASP A 7 -6.83 -23.54 4.99
CA ASP A 7 -6.32 -24.71 5.73
C ASP A 7 -5.07 -25.32 5.06
N ASP A 8 -4.46 -24.57 4.14
CA ASP A 8 -3.34 -25.08 3.35
C ASP A 8 -2.08 -25.17 4.22
N ALA A 9 -1.53 -26.37 4.34
CA ALA A 9 -0.31 -26.66 5.08
C ALA A 9 0.95 -26.01 4.48
N ALA A 10 0.89 -25.55 3.22
CA ALA A 10 1.96 -24.79 2.59
C ALA A 10 2.20 -23.43 3.25
N TYR A 11 1.18 -22.87 3.91
CA TYR A 11 1.27 -21.61 4.64
C TYR A 11 1.49 -21.84 6.13
N THR A 12 2.33 -21.00 6.73
CA THR A 12 2.39 -20.84 8.19
C THR A 12 1.09 -20.25 8.72
N ASP A 13 0.83 -20.39 10.02
CA ASP A 13 -0.40 -19.88 10.63
C ASP A 13 -0.55 -18.36 10.49
N ASP A 14 0.55 -17.61 10.57
CA ASP A 14 0.55 -16.15 10.36
C ASP A 14 0.33 -15.79 8.88
N GLU A 15 0.83 -16.60 7.94
CA GLU A 15 0.54 -16.42 6.51
C GLU A 15 -0.91 -16.73 6.18
N ARG A 16 -1.51 -17.76 6.80
CA ARG A 16 -2.95 -18.04 6.64
C ARG A 16 -3.78 -16.87 7.13
N LEU A 17 -3.43 -16.29 8.29
CA LEU A 17 -4.09 -15.08 8.79
C LEU A 17 -3.90 -13.89 7.83
N ALA A 18 -2.70 -13.68 7.32
CA ALA A 18 -2.39 -12.59 6.38
C ALA A 18 -3.18 -12.71 5.06
N VAL A 19 -3.26 -13.91 4.46
CA VAL A 19 -4.10 -14.18 3.28
C VAL A 19 -5.56 -13.88 3.59
N ALA A 20 -6.04 -14.24 4.78
CA ALA A 20 -7.40 -13.95 5.20
C ALA A 20 -7.68 -12.46 5.33
N VAL A 21 -6.73 -11.69 5.88
CA VAL A 21 -6.81 -10.21 5.92
C VAL A 21 -6.88 -9.65 4.50
N GLY A 22 -6.13 -10.20 3.55
CA GLY A 22 -6.21 -9.81 2.14
C GLY A 22 -7.58 -10.11 1.49
N LEU A 23 -8.14 -11.29 1.73
CA LEU A 23 -9.49 -11.65 1.25
C LEU A 23 -10.56 -10.74 1.86
N SER A 24 -10.43 -10.49 3.16
CA SER A 24 -11.26 -9.57 3.93
C SER A 24 -11.20 -8.14 3.37
N ALA A 25 -10.02 -7.68 2.90
CA ALA A 25 -9.89 -6.39 2.23
C ALA A 25 -10.65 -6.28 0.89
N THR A 26 -11.07 -7.42 0.34
CA THR A 26 -11.95 -7.51 -0.83
C THR A 26 -13.39 -7.91 -0.47
N PHE A 27 -13.77 -7.74 0.80
CA PHE A 27 -15.12 -8.00 1.33
C PHE A 27 -15.54 -9.47 1.27
N ARG A 28 -14.59 -10.41 1.25
CA ARG A 28 -14.87 -11.85 1.22
C ARG A 28 -15.04 -12.42 2.62
N GLN A 29 -16.01 -13.32 2.79
CA GLN A 29 -16.23 -14.06 4.04
C GLN A 29 -15.27 -15.26 4.12
N VAL A 30 -14.40 -15.31 5.14
CA VAL A 30 -13.31 -16.27 5.21
C VAL A 30 -13.21 -16.98 6.57
N LEU A 31 -13.02 -18.30 6.52
CA LEU A 31 -12.65 -19.14 7.65
C LEU A 31 -11.17 -19.51 7.55
N VAL A 32 -10.44 -19.28 8.63
CA VAL A 32 -9.01 -19.58 8.76
C VAL A 32 -8.83 -20.63 9.84
N LYS A 33 -8.19 -21.73 9.46
CA LYS A 33 -7.74 -22.77 10.41
C LYS A 33 -6.26 -22.56 10.67
N ALA A 34 -5.97 -21.87 11.77
CA ALA A 34 -4.63 -21.47 12.16
C ALA A 34 -4.60 -21.13 13.66
N THR A 35 -3.42 -21.22 14.26
CA THR A 35 -3.11 -20.67 15.59
C THR A 35 -2.06 -19.56 15.44
N PRO A 36 -2.43 -18.36 14.93
CA PRO A 36 -1.45 -17.31 14.63
C PRO A 36 -0.78 -16.79 15.90
N SER A 37 0.38 -16.18 15.73
CA SER A 37 1.13 -15.53 16.82
C SER A 37 0.34 -14.38 17.44
N ARG A 38 0.66 -14.04 18.69
CA ARG A 38 -0.02 -12.95 19.41
C ARG A 38 0.16 -11.62 18.69
N GLU A 39 1.35 -11.39 18.13
CA GLU A 39 1.72 -10.20 17.38
C GLU A 39 0.95 -10.11 16.06
N ALA A 40 0.81 -11.22 15.33
CA ALA A 40 0.01 -11.28 14.11
C ALA A 40 -1.47 -11.00 14.37
N LEU A 41 -2.01 -11.56 15.46
CA LEU A 41 -3.39 -11.32 15.86
C LEU A 41 -3.64 -9.86 16.27
N GLU A 42 -2.72 -9.24 17.01
CA GLU A 42 -2.83 -7.83 17.40
C GLU A 42 -2.76 -6.91 16.16
N ALA A 43 -1.88 -7.21 15.20
CA ALA A 43 -1.82 -6.50 13.93
C ALA A 43 -3.13 -6.62 13.12
N ALA A 44 -3.77 -7.80 13.14
CA ALA A 44 -5.02 -8.05 12.42
C ALA A 44 -6.26 -7.46 13.09
N ARG A 45 -6.22 -7.15 14.39
CA ARG A 45 -7.38 -6.81 15.25
C ARG A 45 -8.21 -5.63 14.74
N GLY A 46 -7.56 -4.63 14.16
CA GLY A 46 -8.23 -3.48 13.52
C GLY A 46 -8.27 -3.56 12.00
N ALA A 47 -7.70 -4.62 11.44
CA ALA A 47 -7.47 -4.78 10.02
C ALA A 47 -8.52 -5.65 9.32
N ALA A 48 -9.07 -6.64 10.01
CA ALA A 48 -10.11 -7.49 9.44
C ALA A 48 -11.44 -6.72 9.26
N TRP A 49 -12.01 -6.85 8.07
CA TRP A 49 -13.31 -6.35 7.64
C TRP A 49 -14.14 -7.52 7.06
N GLY A 50 -15.33 -7.79 7.57
CA GLY A 50 -16.01 -9.05 7.26
C GLY A 50 -15.88 -10.10 8.37
N ALA A 51 -16.67 -11.18 8.27
CA ALA A 51 -16.56 -12.34 9.14
C ALA A 51 -15.24 -13.09 8.90
N LEU A 52 -14.21 -12.77 9.69
CA LEU A 52 -12.98 -13.57 9.81
C LEU A 52 -13.17 -14.59 10.94
N LEU A 53 -13.32 -15.85 10.58
CA LEU A 53 -13.42 -16.94 11.56
C LEU A 53 -12.02 -17.53 11.77
N ILE A 54 -11.52 -17.55 13.01
CA ILE A 54 -10.23 -18.17 13.33
C ILE A 54 -10.48 -19.36 14.26
N THR A 55 -9.95 -20.53 13.91
CA THR A 55 -10.03 -21.72 14.76
C THR A 55 -8.65 -22.36 14.97
N PRO A 56 -8.24 -22.62 16.23
CA PRO A 56 -8.98 -22.39 17.47
C PRO A 56 -9.13 -20.90 17.83
N CYS A 57 -10.16 -20.57 18.63
CA CYS A 57 -10.40 -19.19 19.05
C CYS A 57 -9.29 -18.69 19.98
N PRO A 58 -8.50 -17.67 19.61
CA PRO A 58 -7.46 -17.17 20.48
C PRO A 58 -8.07 -16.41 21.67
N PRO A 59 -7.46 -16.48 22.87
CA PRO A 59 -7.95 -15.72 24.04
C PRO A 59 -7.95 -14.20 23.79
N GLY A 60 -9.06 -13.51 24.12
CA GLY A 60 -9.14 -12.04 24.09
C GLY A 60 -9.42 -11.41 22.72
N LEU A 61 -9.65 -12.23 21.69
CA LEU A 61 -10.14 -11.78 20.39
C LEU A 61 -11.57 -12.22 20.19
N GLU A 62 -12.36 -11.31 19.62
CA GLU A 62 -13.71 -11.62 19.22
C GLU A 62 -13.62 -12.51 17.97
N CYS A 63 -13.70 -13.82 18.21
CA CYS A 63 -13.74 -14.81 17.16
C CYS A 63 -15.06 -15.56 17.27
N PHE A 64 -15.62 -15.90 16.13
CA PHE A 64 -16.90 -16.59 16.07
C PHE A 64 -16.64 -18.04 15.70
N LYS A 65 -17.15 -18.97 16.52
CA LYS A 65 -17.21 -20.39 16.15
C LYS A 65 -18.40 -20.68 15.24
N ASP A 66 -19.35 -19.76 15.20
CA ASP A 66 -20.59 -19.83 14.46
C ASP A 66 -20.58 -18.79 13.33
N LEU A 67 -20.82 -19.24 12.11
CA LEU A 67 -20.76 -18.41 10.91
C LEU A 67 -21.81 -17.29 10.92
N GLU A 68 -23.03 -17.60 11.35
CA GLU A 68 -24.16 -16.67 11.34
C GLU A 68 -23.87 -15.51 12.29
N LYS A 69 -23.40 -15.80 13.50
CA LYS A 69 -22.96 -14.79 14.48
C LYS A 69 -21.82 -13.90 13.98
N ALA A 70 -20.91 -14.45 13.17
CA ALA A 70 -19.80 -13.70 12.62
C ALA A 70 -20.23 -12.75 11.51
N VAL A 71 -21.16 -13.20 10.67
CA VAL A 71 -21.79 -12.37 9.64
C VAL A 71 -22.61 -11.27 10.31
N ASP A 72 -23.43 -11.60 11.31
CA ASP A 72 -24.22 -10.63 12.06
C ASP A 72 -23.33 -9.56 12.72
N HIS A 73 -22.25 -9.98 13.40
CA HIS A 73 -21.30 -9.04 13.98
C HIS A 73 -20.64 -8.17 12.90
N SER A 74 -20.21 -8.78 11.79
CA SER A 74 -19.65 -8.03 10.68
C SER A 74 -20.64 -7.02 10.13
N GLU A 75 -21.90 -7.37 9.87
CA GLU A 75 -22.90 -6.46 9.33
C GLU A 75 -23.32 -5.37 10.31
N MET A 76 -23.36 -5.68 11.61
CA MET A 76 -23.72 -4.74 12.68
C MET A 76 -22.64 -3.67 12.90
N TYR A 77 -21.36 -4.04 12.83
CA TYR A 77 -20.23 -3.14 13.16
C TYR A 77 -19.45 -2.67 11.95
N SER A 78 -19.50 -3.38 10.83
CA SER A 78 -19.00 -2.94 9.53
C SER A 78 -20.14 -2.23 8.82
N THR A 79 -20.61 -1.11 9.36
CA THR A 79 -21.47 -0.21 8.59
C THR A 79 -20.62 0.24 7.39
N PRO A 80 -20.95 -0.13 6.14
CA PRO A 80 -20.42 0.63 5.03
C PRO A 80 -20.85 2.06 5.31
N VAL A 81 -19.94 3.01 5.30
CA VAL A 81 -20.35 4.42 5.23
C VAL A 81 -20.96 4.54 3.83
N GLY A 82 -22.21 4.14 3.70
CA GLY A 82 -22.91 3.91 2.45
C GLY A 82 -23.59 5.19 2.02
N TYR A 83 -23.33 5.58 0.79
CA TYR A 83 -23.99 6.67 0.12
C TYR A 83 -25.28 6.08 -0.40
N GLU A 84 -26.39 6.57 0.14
CA GLU A 84 -27.74 6.16 -0.25
C GLU A 84 -28.19 6.83 -1.56
N GLY A 85 -27.28 7.49 -2.28
CA GLY A 85 -27.58 8.16 -3.55
C GLY A 85 -27.37 7.27 -4.78
N PRO A 86 -27.92 7.67 -5.94
CA PRO A 86 -27.73 6.94 -7.19
C PRO A 86 -26.23 6.87 -7.55
N ALA A 87 -25.77 5.69 -7.99
CA ALA A 87 -24.39 5.49 -8.43
C ALA A 87 -23.96 6.62 -9.39
N PRO A 88 -22.97 7.46 -9.02
CA PRO A 88 -22.57 8.57 -9.87
C PRO A 88 -22.00 8.03 -11.18
N ALA A 89 -22.34 8.69 -12.28
CA ALA A 89 -21.86 8.30 -13.59
C ALA A 89 -20.33 8.23 -13.60
N ALA A 90 -19.78 7.10 -14.10
CA ALA A 90 -18.35 6.93 -14.30
C ALA A 90 -17.86 7.96 -15.34
N ALA A 91 -17.38 9.11 -14.85
CA ALA A 91 -16.76 10.09 -15.72
C ALA A 91 -15.37 9.58 -16.12
N LYS A 92 -15.11 9.40 -17.42
CA LYS A 92 -13.74 9.17 -17.92
C LYS A 92 -12.87 10.35 -17.52
N ARG A 93 -11.96 10.19 -16.56
CA ARG A 93 -11.04 11.22 -16.12
C ARG A 93 -9.66 10.61 -15.87
N ARG A 94 -8.66 11.18 -16.56
CA ARG A 94 -7.25 10.75 -16.55
C ARG A 94 -6.61 11.01 -15.19
N VAL A 95 -6.57 10.05 -14.28
CA VAL A 95 -5.44 9.72 -13.35
C VAL A 95 -5.88 8.70 -12.29
N SER A 96 -4.90 7.99 -11.75
CA SER A 96 -5.00 6.83 -10.87
C SER A 96 -5.67 7.09 -9.53
N THR A 97 -6.22 6.03 -8.97
CA THR A 97 -7.10 6.04 -7.80
C THR A 97 -6.50 5.19 -6.69
N PHE A 98 -5.92 5.76 -5.64
CA PHE A 98 -5.60 4.94 -4.46
C PHE A 98 -6.93 4.58 -3.76
N ASN A 99 -7.18 3.29 -3.48
CA ASN A 99 -8.42 2.83 -2.85
C ASN A 99 -8.47 3.23 -1.37
N LYS A 100 -8.79 4.48 -1.06
CA LYS A 100 -8.93 4.95 0.34
C LYS A 100 -10.37 4.89 0.86
N HIS A 101 -11.32 4.47 0.03
CA HIS A 101 -12.74 4.82 0.18
C HIS A 101 -13.56 4.01 1.19
N TYR A 102 -12.98 3.04 1.89
CA TYR A 102 -13.69 2.34 2.98
C TYR A 102 -12.82 2.10 4.21
N MET A 103 -11.60 2.64 4.18
CA MET A 103 -10.54 2.32 5.12
C MET A 103 -10.20 3.61 5.85
N LYS A 104 -10.32 3.66 7.17
CA LYS A 104 -9.53 4.66 7.92
C LYS A 104 -8.07 4.33 7.57
N PRO A 105 -7.32 5.16 6.79
CA PRO A 105 -6.04 4.74 6.20
C PRO A 105 -5.04 4.26 7.25
N TRP A 106 -5.17 4.81 8.46
CA TRP A 106 -4.36 4.51 9.63
C TRP A 106 -4.71 3.20 10.34
N ARG A 107 -5.82 2.53 10.00
CA ARG A 107 -6.10 1.19 10.52
C ARG A 107 -5.15 0.17 9.91
N TRP A 108 -4.94 0.26 8.60
CA TRP A 108 -4.19 -0.75 7.85
C TRP A 108 -2.76 -0.34 7.58
N ALA A 109 -2.44 0.94 7.66
CA ALA A 109 -1.08 1.43 7.62
C ALA A 109 -0.86 2.38 8.81
N SER A 110 -0.72 1.84 10.02
CA SER A 110 -0.29 2.60 11.19
C SER A 110 1.23 2.53 11.36
N GLY A 111 1.83 3.60 11.89
CA GLY A 111 3.28 3.65 12.12
C GLY A 111 4.11 3.65 10.82
N GLY A 112 5.37 3.20 10.95
CA GLY A 112 6.37 3.24 9.90
C GLY A 112 7.60 4.04 10.30
N GLU A 113 8.58 4.10 9.40
CA GLU A 113 9.82 4.83 9.59
C GLU A 113 9.56 6.33 9.41
N LYS A 114 10.25 7.16 10.20
CA LYS A 114 10.13 8.62 10.07
C LYS A 114 10.82 9.07 8.80
N ASN A 115 10.14 9.90 8.01
CA ASN A 115 10.79 10.53 6.88
C ASN A 115 11.98 11.39 7.35
N GLY A 116 13.06 11.35 6.59
CA GLY A 116 14.31 12.02 6.89
C GLY A 116 15.07 12.34 5.61
N VAL A 117 16.10 13.19 5.72
CA VAL A 117 16.90 13.56 4.56
C VAL A 117 17.61 12.31 4.03
N GLY A 118 17.35 11.96 2.77
CA GLY A 118 18.06 10.84 2.15
C GLY A 118 17.62 9.46 2.60
N HIS A 119 16.42 9.34 3.17
CA HIS A 119 15.89 8.08 3.67
C HIS A 119 15.89 6.98 2.59
N GLU A 120 16.28 5.76 2.96
CA GLU A 120 16.48 4.67 2.00
C GLU A 120 15.19 4.25 1.30
N LEU A 121 14.03 4.38 1.94
CA LEU A 121 12.73 4.13 1.32
C LEU A 121 12.21 5.25 0.40
N LEU A 122 12.78 6.47 0.42
CA LEU A 122 12.24 7.58 -0.39
C LEU A 122 12.25 7.28 -1.89
N PRO A 123 13.35 6.76 -2.49
CA PRO A 123 13.35 6.42 -3.91
C PRO A 123 12.34 5.32 -4.28
N LEU A 124 12.17 4.31 -3.43
CA LEU A 124 11.13 3.29 -3.56
C LEU A 124 9.73 3.92 -3.64
N MET A 125 9.36 4.72 -2.64
CA MET A 125 8.04 5.36 -2.58
C MET A 125 7.83 6.35 -3.74
N ALA A 126 8.87 7.10 -4.12
CA ALA A 126 8.85 8.00 -5.26
C ALA A 126 8.62 7.27 -6.58
N CYS A 127 9.27 6.12 -6.77
CA CYS A 127 9.10 5.34 -7.98
C CYS A 127 7.69 4.74 -8.06
N LEU A 128 7.20 4.13 -6.96
CA LEU A 128 5.82 3.63 -6.89
C LEU A 128 4.82 4.75 -7.16
N TYR A 129 4.95 5.91 -6.51
CA TYR A 129 4.12 7.08 -6.80
C TYR A 129 4.12 7.44 -8.28
N ARG A 130 5.30 7.51 -8.91
CA ARG A 130 5.43 7.88 -10.33
C ARG A 130 4.76 6.86 -11.25
N LEU A 131 4.95 5.57 -11.01
CA LEU A 131 4.35 4.50 -11.80
C LEU A 131 2.83 4.50 -11.63
N LEU A 132 2.38 4.60 -10.38
CA LEU A 132 0.99 4.45 -10.01
C LEU A 132 0.17 5.70 -10.31
N LYS A 133 0.68 6.93 -10.19
CA LYS A 133 -0.14 8.14 -10.41
C LYS A 133 -0.70 8.27 -11.84
N MET A 134 -0.04 7.66 -12.82
CA MET A 134 -0.32 7.85 -14.24
C MET A 134 -1.32 6.85 -14.84
N ILE A 135 -1.64 5.75 -14.14
CA ILE A 135 -2.55 4.71 -14.66
C ILE A 135 -4.01 5.10 -14.42
N ASP A 136 -4.92 4.76 -15.32
CA ASP A 136 -6.37 4.95 -15.11
C ASP A 136 -6.96 3.72 -14.40
N ALA A 137 -6.54 3.50 -13.14
CA ALA A 137 -6.87 2.31 -12.37
C ALA A 137 -6.84 2.58 -10.87
N VAL A 138 -7.30 1.61 -10.07
CA VAL A 138 -7.25 1.65 -8.60
C VAL A 138 -6.12 0.75 -8.06
N PRO A 139 -4.87 1.22 -7.85
CA PRO A 139 -3.84 0.39 -7.24
C PRO A 139 -4.08 0.12 -5.75
N ILE A 140 -3.59 -1.04 -5.30
CA ILE A 140 -3.40 -1.36 -3.87
C ILE A 140 -1.92 -1.70 -3.65
N VAL A 141 -1.28 -0.99 -2.73
CA VAL A 141 0.11 -1.25 -2.30
C VAL A 141 0.11 -1.81 -0.88
N VAL A 142 0.54 -3.05 -0.76
CA VAL A 142 0.77 -3.73 0.52
C VAL A 142 2.27 -3.78 0.77
N SER A 143 2.76 -3.40 1.94
CA SER A 143 4.19 -3.24 2.17
C SER A 143 4.64 -3.63 3.58
N ASP A 144 5.73 -4.40 3.64
CA ASP A 144 6.43 -4.74 4.90
C ASP A 144 7.18 -3.53 5.49
N VAL A 145 7.43 -2.50 4.67
CA VAL A 145 8.12 -1.26 5.07
C VAL A 145 7.29 -0.05 4.71
N ARG A 146 7.39 1.03 5.48
CA ARG A 146 6.60 2.23 5.20
C ARG A 146 7.31 3.47 5.72
N LEU A 147 7.12 4.57 5.01
CA LEU A 147 7.37 5.92 5.54
C LEU A 147 6.10 6.45 6.19
N THR A 148 6.24 7.04 7.38
CA THR A 148 5.15 7.79 8.00
C THR A 148 5.02 9.14 7.29
N PRO A 149 3.83 9.51 6.78
CA PRO A 149 3.58 10.84 6.22
C PRO A 149 3.87 11.95 7.24
N ALA A 150 4.43 13.07 6.80
CA ALA A 150 4.68 14.22 7.67
C ALA A 150 3.40 15.03 7.91
N ALA A 151 2.56 15.16 6.87
CA ALA A 151 1.24 15.75 6.99
C ALA A 151 0.30 14.88 7.86
N GLY A 152 -0.50 15.57 8.69
CA GLY A 152 -1.61 14.93 9.39
C GLY A 152 -2.64 14.40 8.40
N ALA A 153 -3.35 13.34 8.82
CA ALA A 153 -4.42 12.73 8.05
C ALA A 153 -5.42 13.77 7.53
N GLN A 154 -5.49 13.93 6.20
CA GLN A 154 -6.66 14.56 5.59
C GLN A 154 -7.80 13.53 5.65
N PRO A 155 -8.98 13.87 6.21
CA PRO A 155 -10.11 12.97 6.18
C PRO A 155 -10.63 12.87 4.74
N ASP A 156 -10.78 11.65 4.25
CA ASP A 156 -11.46 11.37 2.99
C ASP A 156 -12.88 10.90 3.32
N TYR A 157 -13.89 11.62 2.82
CA TYR A 157 -15.31 11.45 3.18
C TYR A 157 -16.18 11.01 2.00
N MET A 158 -15.61 10.63 0.86
CA MET A 158 -16.42 10.23 -0.28
C MET A 158 -16.74 8.73 -0.24
N VAL A 159 -17.77 8.32 -0.98
CA VAL A 159 -18.40 7.00 -0.83
C VAL A 159 -18.40 6.21 -2.15
N VAL A 160 -17.77 6.77 -3.16
CA VAL A 160 -17.67 6.23 -4.50
C VAL A 160 -16.24 6.49 -4.93
N PRO A 161 -15.54 5.59 -5.65
CA PRO A 161 -14.13 5.78 -6.02
C PRO A 161 -13.95 7.11 -6.75
N THR A 162 -13.55 8.10 -5.98
CA THR A 162 -13.39 9.48 -6.40
C THR A 162 -12.04 9.85 -5.84
N TRP A 163 -11.03 9.56 -6.66
CA TRP A 163 -9.66 10.08 -6.64
C TRP A 163 -9.09 10.53 -5.27
N HIS A 164 -8.10 9.78 -4.75
CA HIS A 164 -7.16 10.33 -3.76
C HIS A 164 -5.82 10.59 -4.44
N GLU A 165 -5.40 11.85 -4.52
CA GLU A 165 -4.04 12.20 -4.93
C GLU A 165 -3.15 12.26 -3.68
N PRO A 166 -2.13 11.39 -3.54
CA PRO A 166 -1.19 11.45 -2.43
C PRO A 166 -0.58 12.84 -2.27
N ALA A 167 -0.69 13.42 -1.07
CA ALA A 167 -0.01 14.69 -0.77
C ALA A 167 1.50 14.47 -0.68
N GLU A 168 1.91 13.31 -0.17
CA GLU A 168 3.29 12.86 -0.06
C GLU A 168 3.46 11.44 -0.61
N VAL A 169 4.66 11.12 -1.09
CA VAL A 169 5.00 9.74 -1.53
C VAL A 169 4.87 8.72 -0.40
N ALA A 170 4.96 9.16 0.86
CA ALA A 170 4.75 8.31 2.04
C ALA A 170 3.32 7.75 2.14
N GLU A 171 2.35 8.35 1.44
CA GLU A 171 0.96 7.91 1.44
C GLU A 171 0.64 6.84 0.37
N VAL A 172 1.64 6.39 -0.39
CA VAL A 172 1.45 5.40 -1.48
C VAL A 172 1.17 4.00 -0.93
N VAL A 173 1.56 3.71 0.31
CA VAL A 173 1.30 2.43 0.98
C VAL A 173 -0.11 2.42 1.58
N ASP A 174 -0.95 1.51 1.11
CA ASP A 174 -2.33 1.34 1.58
C ASP A 174 -2.39 0.40 2.80
N ILE A 175 -1.57 -0.65 2.80
CA ILE A 175 -1.54 -1.68 3.87
C ILE A 175 -0.11 -1.91 4.36
N HIS A 176 0.10 -1.76 5.66
CA HIS A 176 1.31 -2.03 6.41
C HIS A 176 0.95 -2.59 7.79
N LEU A 177 1.01 -3.93 7.93
CA LEU A 177 0.55 -4.67 9.11
C LEU A 177 1.60 -5.68 9.62
N PRO A 178 2.82 -5.25 9.96
CA PRO A 178 3.81 -6.18 10.51
C PRO A 178 3.28 -6.85 11.80
N PRO A 179 3.54 -8.15 12.04
CA PRO A 179 4.45 -9.02 11.28
C PRO A 179 3.80 -9.75 10.09
N LEU A 180 2.54 -9.46 9.74
CA LEU A 180 1.89 -10.07 8.59
C LEU A 180 2.63 -9.68 7.30
N LYS A 181 3.02 -10.69 6.52
CA LYS A 181 3.78 -10.49 5.29
C LYS A 181 2.95 -9.79 4.23
N ALA A 182 3.52 -8.78 3.60
CA ALA A 182 2.88 -8.06 2.50
C ALA A 182 2.54 -8.98 1.31
N SER A 183 3.41 -9.94 0.99
CA SER A 183 3.19 -10.94 -0.06
C SER A 183 1.95 -11.80 0.22
N ALA A 184 1.73 -12.22 1.47
CA ALA A 184 0.57 -13.01 1.88
C ALA A 184 -0.75 -12.22 1.80
N ILE A 185 -0.76 -10.98 2.29
CA ILE A 185 -1.95 -10.12 2.21
C ILE A 185 -2.28 -9.82 0.73
N ALA A 186 -1.29 -9.46 -0.08
CA ALA A 186 -1.47 -9.21 -1.51
C ALA A 186 -2.02 -10.44 -2.25
N LEU A 187 -1.54 -11.64 -1.89
CA LEU A 187 -2.06 -12.90 -2.42
C LEU A 187 -3.55 -13.07 -2.09
N GLY A 188 -3.96 -12.79 -0.85
CA GLY A 188 -5.37 -12.82 -0.44
C GLY A 188 -6.26 -11.87 -1.27
N ILE A 189 -5.79 -10.64 -1.52
CA ILE A 189 -6.49 -9.66 -2.34
C ILE A 189 -6.69 -10.17 -3.78
N LEU A 190 -5.66 -10.80 -4.36
CA LEU A 190 -5.72 -11.37 -5.70
C LEU A 190 -6.68 -12.57 -5.77
N ILE A 191 -6.63 -13.48 -4.79
CA ILE A 191 -7.57 -14.61 -4.68
C ILE A 191 -9.02 -14.12 -4.53
N GLY A 192 -9.22 -13.01 -3.82
CA GLY A 192 -10.53 -12.35 -3.67
C GLY A 192 -11.12 -11.78 -4.97
N GLY A 193 -10.32 -11.74 -6.04
CA GLY A 193 -10.75 -11.31 -7.38
C GLY A 193 -10.67 -9.81 -7.61
N TYR A 194 -9.81 -9.09 -6.88
CA TYR A 194 -9.60 -7.66 -7.10
C TYR A 194 -9.14 -7.38 -8.54
N ASN A 195 -9.87 -6.51 -9.25
CA ASN A 195 -9.61 -6.23 -10.66
C ASN A 195 -9.69 -4.73 -11.03
N ALA A 196 -9.85 -3.84 -10.05
CA ALA A 196 -9.95 -2.40 -10.30
C ALA A 196 -8.58 -1.75 -10.61
N GLY A 197 -7.47 -2.43 -10.31
CA GLY A 197 -6.11 -2.00 -10.65
C GLY A 197 -5.05 -2.97 -10.13
N PRO A 198 -3.76 -2.61 -10.22
CA PRO A 198 -2.67 -3.51 -9.85
C PRO A 198 -2.57 -3.67 -8.33
N VAL A 199 -2.34 -4.90 -7.88
CA VAL A 199 -1.93 -5.22 -6.50
C VAL A 199 -0.42 -5.33 -6.46
N VAL A 200 0.22 -4.49 -5.64
CA VAL A 200 1.68 -4.44 -5.49
C VAL A 200 2.04 -4.87 -4.07
N ALA A 201 2.84 -5.94 -3.95
CA ALA A 201 3.48 -6.33 -2.70
C ALA A 201 4.89 -5.75 -2.62
N VAL A 202 5.25 -5.10 -1.51
CA VAL A 202 6.62 -4.71 -1.20
C VAL A 202 7.10 -5.60 -0.06
N ALA A 203 7.85 -6.63 -0.40
CA ALA A 203 8.33 -7.64 0.52
C ALA A 203 9.74 -7.29 1.02
N LYS A 204 9.96 -7.37 2.33
CA LYS A 204 11.28 -7.10 2.93
C LYS A 204 12.33 -8.12 2.51
N ARG A 205 11.90 -9.35 2.23
CA ARG A 205 12.75 -10.45 1.75
C ARG A 205 12.03 -11.27 0.70
N GLU A 206 12.79 -11.96 -0.15
CA GLU A 206 12.22 -12.96 -1.04
C GLU A 206 11.61 -14.13 -0.25
N ASP A 207 10.43 -14.57 -0.69
CA ASP A 207 9.78 -15.76 -0.17
C ASP A 207 8.96 -16.47 -1.26
N HIS A 208 8.44 -17.66 -0.92
CA HIS A 208 7.66 -18.48 -1.83
C HIS A 208 6.33 -17.84 -2.28
N LEU A 209 5.83 -16.83 -1.56
CA LEU A 209 4.57 -16.16 -1.86
C LEU A 209 4.75 -15.08 -2.94
N VAL A 210 5.95 -14.49 -3.06
CA VAL A 210 6.27 -13.52 -4.12
C VAL A 210 6.00 -14.10 -5.51
N ALA A 211 6.42 -15.35 -5.75
CA ALA A 211 6.16 -16.03 -7.02
C ALA A 211 4.65 -16.21 -7.26
N ARG A 212 3.89 -16.61 -6.23
CA ARG A 212 2.43 -16.81 -6.29
C ARG A 212 1.68 -15.51 -6.58
N VAL A 213 2.10 -14.40 -5.98
CA VAL A 213 1.56 -13.06 -6.27
C VAL A 213 1.73 -12.73 -7.76
N ALA A 214 2.91 -12.97 -8.33
CA ALA A 214 3.17 -12.72 -9.74
C ALA A 214 2.37 -13.66 -10.67
N GLU A 215 2.24 -14.94 -10.32
CA GLU A 215 1.43 -15.94 -11.05
C GLU A 215 -0.04 -15.52 -11.16
N LEU A 216 -0.61 -14.94 -10.10
CA LEU A 216 -1.98 -14.42 -10.09
C LEU A 216 -2.12 -13.02 -10.72
N GLY A 217 -1.07 -12.51 -11.38
CA GLY A 217 -1.10 -11.24 -12.09
C GLY A 217 -0.79 -10.01 -11.23
N GLY A 218 -0.39 -10.20 -9.98
CA GLY A 218 0.12 -9.15 -9.11
C GLY A 218 1.56 -8.72 -9.46
N TYR A 219 2.05 -7.75 -8.69
CA TYR A 219 3.39 -7.19 -8.80
C TYR A 219 4.10 -7.30 -7.46
N ALA A 220 5.43 -7.44 -7.48
CA ALA A 220 6.24 -7.50 -6.28
C ALA A 220 7.53 -6.67 -6.40
N VAL A 221 7.83 -5.94 -5.33
CA VAL A 221 9.15 -5.36 -5.07
C VAL A 221 9.79 -6.14 -3.93
N VAL A 222 11.01 -6.62 -4.12
CA VAL A 222 11.73 -7.40 -3.11
C VAL A 222 12.97 -6.64 -2.65
N LEU A 223 13.00 -6.24 -1.39
CA LEU A 223 13.98 -5.25 -0.90
C LEU A 223 15.38 -5.80 -0.65
N ASP A 224 15.55 -7.10 -0.48
CA ASP A 224 16.86 -7.74 -0.28
C ASP A 224 17.54 -8.18 -1.59
N HIS A 225 16.94 -7.88 -2.75
CA HIS A 225 17.55 -8.07 -4.05
C HIS A 225 17.84 -6.72 -4.71
N PRO A 226 19.02 -6.53 -5.32
CA PRO A 226 19.30 -5.32 -6.07
C PRO A 226 18.43 -5.25 -7.33
N GLY A 227 17.86 -4.07 -7.61
CA GLY A 227 17.04 -3.86 -8.81
C GLY A 227 16.50 -2.44 -8.92
N ASP A 228 15.76 -2.19 -10.00
CA ASP A 228 15.10 -0.92 -10.26
C ASP A 228 13.58 -1.09 -10.14
N VAL A 229 13.00 -0.45 -9.12
CA VAL A 229 11.55 -0.43 -8.87
C VAL A 229 10.80 0.14 -10.08
N CYS A 230 11.42 1.01 -10.87
CA CYS A 230 10.76 1.66 -12.00
C CYS A 230 10.58 0.74 -13.21
N ASP A 231 11.11 -0.48 -13.15
CA ASP A 231 10.82 -1.56 -14.09
C ASP A 231 9.64 -2.46 -13.64
N LEU A 232 8.96 -2.16 -12.53
CA LEU A 232 7.91 -3.01 -11.93
C LEU A 232 6.87 -3.48 -12.96
N PHE A 233 6.31 -2.56 -13.75
CA PHE A 233 5.31 -2.91 -14.77
C PHE A 233 5.87 -3.63 -16.00
N LYS A 234 7.18 -3.63 -16.19
CA LYS A 234 7.84 -4.40 -17.25
C LYS A 234 8.17 -5.83 -16.82
N LYS A 235 8.54 -6.02 -15.54
CA LYS A 235 9.12 -7.29 -15.02
C LYS A 235 8.21 -8.05 -14.05
N ARG A 236 7.15 -7.43 -13.53
CA ARG A 236 6.27 -7.89 -12.44
C ARG A 236 6.96 -8.04 -11.08
N VAL A 237 8.11 -8.69 -11.04
CA VAL A 237 8.96 -8.82 -9.86
C VAL A 237 10.25 -8.06 -10.09
N VAL A 238 10.59 -7.16 -9.17
CA VAL A 238 11.81 -6.34 -9.24
C VAL A 238 12.48 -6.25 -7.87
N GLY A 239 13.79 -6.05 -7.87
CA GLY A 239 14.55 -5.70 -6.68
C GLY A 239 14.51 -4.20 -6.38
N TYR A 240 15.23 -3.79 -5.32
CA TYR A 240 15.46 -2.40 -4.96
C TYR A 240 16.93 -2.13 -4.65
N ALA A 241 17.49 -1.11 -5.30
CA ALA A 241 18.80 -0.56 -4.98
C ALA A 241 18.75 0.97 -5.06
N VAL A 242 19.51 1.63 -4.18
CA VAL A 242 19.65 3.09 -4.17
C VAL A 242 21.04 3.48 -4.64
N GLU A 243 21.11 4.15 -5.78
CA GLU A 243 22.34 4.79 -6.25
C GLU A 243 22.40 6.24 -5.77
N ARG A 244 23.45 6.56 -5.00
CA ARG A 244 23.62 7.91 -4.46
C ARG A 244 24.52 8.75 -5.34
N ARG A 245 24.03 9.94 -5.72
CA ARG A 245 24.81 10.95 -6.43
C ARG A 245 24.32 12.37 -6.09
N PRO A 246 25.16 13.41 -6.24
CA PRO A 246 24.70 14.78 -6.09
C PRO A 246 23.63 15.10 -7.14
N TYR A 247 22.62 15.87 -6.75
CA TYR A 247 21.57 16.33 -7.66
C TYR A 247 21.47 17.85 -7.63
N ARG A 248 21.20 18.46 -8.78
CA ARG A 248 20.90 19.88 -8.93
C ARG A 248 19.67 20.07 -9.80
N VAL A 249 19.00 21.21 -9.60
CA VAL A 249 17.87 21.62 -10.43
C VAL A 249 18.39 22.47 -11.59
N GLU A 250 18.06 22.09 -12.82
CA GLU A 250 18.26 22.86 -14.04
C GLU A 250 17.05 23.78 -14.25
N PRO A 251 17.16 25.09 -13.98
CA PRO A 251 16.00 25.98 -13.97
C PRO A 251 15.34 26.10 -15.35
N ALA A 252 16.11 25.98 -16.43
CA ALA A 252 15.59 26.07 -17.80
C ALA A 252 14.65 24.92 -18.17
N LEU A 253 14.76 23.76 -17.50
CA LEU A 253 13.91 22.59 -17.74
C LEU A 253 12.76 22.49 -16.71
N CYS A 254 12.77 23.31 -15.66
CA CYS A 254 11.80 23.24 -14.58
C CYS A 254 10.55 24.06 -14.89
N ASP A 255 9.40 23.41 -14.98
CA ASP A 255 8.10 24.05 -15.16
C ASP A 255 7.38 24.36 -13.83
N ARG A 256 8.03 24.10 -12.69
CA ARG A 256 7.50 24.30 -11.33
C ARG A 256 6.24 23.48 -11.03
N CYS A 257 6.11 22.28 -11.60
CA CYS A 257 4.98 21.37 -11.31
C CYS A 257 4.89 20.87 -9.86
N GLY A 258 5.98 20.93 -9.08
CA GLY A 258 5.96 20.60 -7.64
C GLY A 258 6.01 19.11 -7.30
N ASP A 259 6.01 18.20 -8.28
CA ASP A 259 6.09 16.75 -8.06
C ASP A 259 7.25 16.35 -7.12
N CYS A 260 8.43 16.94 -7.29
CA CYS A 260 9.59 16.66 -6.45
C CYS A 260 9.39 17.03 -4.96
N LEU A 261 8.48 17.96 -4.66
CA LEU A 261 8.16 18.38 -3.29
C LEU A 261 7.32 17.34 -2.54
N LYS A 262 6.59 16.46 -3.26
CA LYS A 262 5.84 15.35 -2.65
C LYS A 262 6.74 14.32 -1.96
N THR A 263 8.05 14.38 -2.16
CA THR A 263 9.01 13.61 -1.34
C THR A 263 9.03 14.05 0.13
N ALA A 264 8.52 15.25 0.43
CA ALA A 264 8.69 15.92 1.71
C ALA A 264 10.16 15.95 2.19
N CYS A 265 11.11 15.96 1.24
CA CYS A 265 12.53 15.94 1.52
C CYS A 265 12.96 17.29 2.13
N PRO A 266 13.55 17.32 3.35
CA PRO A 266 13.98 18.57 3.96
C PRO A 266 15.15 19.27 3.23
N ALA A 267 15.81 18.56 2.31
CA ALA A 267 16.86 19.12 1.47
C ALA A 267 16.33 19.79 0.18
N ILE A 268 15.02 19.99 0.05
CA ILE A 268 14.41 20.71 -1.07
C ILE A 268 13.62 21.91 -0.53
N ALA A 269 13.95 23.10 -1.00
CA ALA A 269 13.26 24.33 -0.63
C ALA A 269 12.86 25.14 -1.87
N PRO A 270 11.74 25.89 -1.84
CA PRO A 270 11.41 26.81 -2.91
C PRO A 270 12.37 28.01 -2.90
N SER A 271 12.92 28.36 -4.06
CA SER A 271 13.60 29.65 -4.25
C SER A 271 12.61 30.82 -4.21
N ARG A 272 13.14 32.05 -4.16
CA ARG A 272 12.33 33.27 -4.33
C ARG A 272 11.54 33.31 -5.64
N ALA A 273 12.02 32.63 -6.69
CA ALA A 273 11.36 32.55 -8.00
C ALA A 273 10.33 31.40 -8.10
N GLY A 274 10.14 30.64 -7.01
CA GLY A 274 9.26 29.48 -6.96
C GLY A 274 9.86 28.20 -7.56
N THR A 275 11.07 28.25 -8.11
CA THR A 275 11.80 27.05 -8.57
C THR A 275 12.34 26.28 -7.37
N PRO A 276 12.14 24.95 -7.28
CA PRO A 276 12.78 24.13 -6.26
C PRO A 276 14.31 24.25 -6.29
N GLN A 277 14.93 24.28 -5.12
CA GLN A 277 16.38 24.26 -4.94
C GLN A 277 16.76 23.09 -4.04
N ILE A 278 17.82 22.39 -4.42
CA ILE A 278 18.41 21.31 -3.61
C ILE A 278 19.48 21.95 -2.72
N LEU A 279 19.32 21.78 -1.41
CA LEU A 279 20.21 22.32 -0.39
C LEU A 279 21.43 21.40 -0.17
N ASP A 280 22.48 21.95 0.46
CA ASP A 280 23.72 21.21 0.76
C ASP A 280 23.52 20.05 1.76
N THR A 281 22.37 19.99 2.43
CA THR A 281 21.99 18.86 3.28
C THR A 281 21.60 17.61 2.46
N CYS A 282 21.50 17.69 1.14
CA CYS A 282 21.16 16.58 0.26
C CYS A 282 22.22 15.46 0.31
N THR A 283 21.77 14.23 0.56
CA THR A 283 22.63 13.04 0.57
C THR A 283 22.65 12.28 -0.76
N GLY A 284 21.87 12.74 -1.74
CA GLY A 284 21.86 12.17 -3.08
C GLY A 284 21.01 10.91 -3.29
N CYS A 285 19.97 10.65 -2.49
CA CYS A 285 19.12 9.45 -2.67
C CYS A 285 18.38 9.36 -4.02
N GLY A 286 18.17 10.48 -4.73
CA GLY A 286 17.58 10.50 -6.07
C GLY A 286 16.06 10.43 -6.15
N ALA A 287 15.33 10.36 -5.02
CA ALA A 287 13.87 10.34 -5.02
C ALA A 287 13.23 11.52 -5.80
N CYS A 288 13.80 12.73 -5.67
CA CYS A 288 13.33 13.90 -6.42
C CYS A 288 13.60 13.81 -7.93
N ALA A 289 14.74 13.25 -8.33
CA ALA A 289 15.06 12.98 -9.73
C ALA A 289 14.09 11.94 -10.33
N ILE A 290 13.74 10.90 -9.58
CA ILE A 290 12.76 9.90 -10.01
C ILE A 290 11.41 10.57 -10.30
N LEU A 291 10.95 11.49 -9.46
CA LEU A 291 9.68 12.21 -9.65
C LEU A 291 9.71 13.24 -10.78
N CYS A 292 10.88 13.79 -11.11
CA CYS A 292 11.02 14.83 -12.11
C CYS A 292 10.88 14.28 -13.54
N THR A 293 9.65 14.24 -14.04
CA THR A 293 9.35 13.80 -15.42
C THR A 293 9.91 14.72 -16.51
N ARG A 294 10.36 15.94 -16.15
CA ARG A 294 10.99 16.91 -17.07
C ARG A 294 12.49 16.69 -17.24
N GLY A 295 13.09 15.82 -16.43
CA GLY A 295 14.55 15.67 -16.38
C GLY A 295 15.27 16.92 -15.86
N ALA A 296 14.56 17.81 -15.16
CA ALA A 296 15.13 19.04 -14.60
C ALA A 296 15.98 18.79 -13.34
N ILE A 297 15.95 17.59 -12.76
CA ILE A 297 16.77 17.21 -11.60
C ILE A 297 17.75 16.13 -12.03
N ARG A 298 19.05 16.44 -12.00
CA ARG A 298 20.14 15.57 -12.47
C ARG A 298 21.42 15.73 -11.66
#